data_AF-A0A5N5W928-F1
#
_entry.id   AF-A0A5N5W928-F1
#
_cell.length_a   1.000
_cell.length_b   1.000
_cell.length_c   1.000
_cell.angle_alpha   90.00
_cell.angle_beta   90.00
_cell.angle_gamma   90.00
#
_symmetry.space_group_name_H-M   'P 1'
#
loop_
_entity.id
_entity.type
_entity.pdbx_description
1 polymer ?
#
loop_
_entity_poly.entity_id
_entity_poly.type
_entity_poly.pdbx_seq_one_letter_code
_entity_poly.pdbx_strand_id
1 'polypeptide(L)'
;MDDRDGRLCGKNQPTDVWFLAGTHGGPAKRSCRVPTGVPMAFPLVNQIASKSGCDAFLATAKGTATLDGKALEPERLTGTPVKEMRSGSLACGLWVQTGPLSAGTHTLRFEGSAGSFSTSVDYRLEAASR
;
A
#
# COMPACT_ATOMS: atom_id res chain seq x y z
N MET A 1 12.52 -6.99 -11.43
CA MET A 1 12.38 -8.22 -10.62
C MET A 1 11.30 -7.93 -9.59
N ASP A 2 10.24 -8.74 -9.57
CA ASP A 2 9.16 -8.59 -8.59
C ASP A 2 9.54 -9.16 -7.24
N ASP A 3 9.25 -8.42 -6.17
CA ASP A 3 9.41 -8.89 -4.79
C ASP A 3 8.17 -9.71 -4.36
N ARG A 4 8.25 -11.03 -4.62
CA ARG A 4 7.14 -11.95 -4.38
C ARG A 4 6.88 -12.19 -2.89
N ASP A 5 7.90 -12.12 -2.05
CA ASP A 5 7.83 -12.49 -0.63
C ASP A 5 8.14 -11.35 0.34
N GLY A 6 8.42 -10.14 -0.15
CA GLY A 6 8.63 -8.95 0.68
C GLY A 6 10.07 -8.75 1.16
N ARG A 7 11.02 -9.62 0.76
CA ARG A 7 12.41 -9.58 1.23
C ARG A 7 13.15 -8.29 0.87
N LEU A 8 12.65 -7.54 -0.13
CA LEU A 8 13.23 -6.29 -0.62
C LEU A 8 12.45 -5.06 -0.14
N CYS A 9 11.52 -5.20 0.81
CA CYS A 9 10.63 -4.12 1.23
C CYS A 9 11.36 -2.87 1.76
N GLY A 10 12.60 -3.01 2.26
CA GLY A 10 13.40 -1.88 2.74
C GLY A 10 14.21 -1.15 1.65
N LYS A 11 14.16 -1.62 0.40
CA LYS A 11 14.93 -1.02 -0.69
C LYS A 11 14.36 0.36 -1.04
N ASN A 12 15.21 1.39 -1.03
CA ASN A 12 14.87 2.77 -1.43
C ASN A 12 13.72 3.40 -0.64
N GLN A 13 13.52 2.99 0.62
CA GLN A 13 12.53 3.62 1.49
C GLN A 13 13.02 5.01 1.94
N PRO A 14 12.13 6.02 1.98
CA PRO A 14 12.46 7.29 2.61
C PRO A 14 12.56 7.12 4.14
N THR A 15 12.92 8.20 4.83
CA THR A 15 13.18 8.16 6.28
C THR A 15 11.96 8.46 7.14
N ASP A 16 10.98 9.19 6.59
CA ASP A 16 9.82 9.74 7.28
C ASP A 16 8.56 8.87 7.17
N VAL A 17 8.51 7.96 6.20
CA VAL A 17 7.42 7.01 6.00
C VAL A 17 7.96 5.68 5.45
N TRP A 18 7.34 4.57 5.83
CA TRP A 18 7.64 3.26 5.29
C TRP A 18 6.53 2.77 4.37
N PHE A 19 6.82 2.64 3.08
CA PHE A 19 5.86 2.17 2.09
C PHE A 19 5.86 0.64 2.00
N LEU A 20 4.69 0.01 2.14
CA LEU A 20 4.51 -1.40 1.81
C LEU A 20 3.83 -1.54 0.45
N ALA A 21 4.30 -2.50 -0.34
CA ALA A 21 3.80 -2.71 -1.69
C ALA A 21 2.47 -3.50 -1.67
N GLY A 22 1.59 -3.22 -2.62
CA GLY A 22 0.46 -4.08 -2.99
C GLY A 22 0.89 -5.21 -3.95
N THR A 23 -0.02 -5.67 -4.81
CA THR A 23 0.29 -6.62 -5.90
C THR A 23 -0.09 -6.02 -7.25
N HIS A 24 0.40 -6.62 -8.34
CA HIS A 24 -0.07 -6.33 -9.69
C HIS A 24 -1.37 -7.09 -10.03
N GLY A 25 -2.10 -7.58 -9.02
CA GLY A 25 -3.28 -8.43 -9.16
C GLY A 25 -3.17 -9.70 -8.32
N GLY A 26 -4.31 -10.17 -7.80
CA GLY A 26 -4.40 -11.41 -7.02
C GLY A 26 -3.73 -11.33 -5.64
N PRO A 27 -3.67 -12.48 -4.94
CA PRO A 27 -3.16 -12.56 -3.58
C PRO A 27 -1.63 -12.66 -3.51
N ALA A 28 -1.04 -12.11 -2.44
CA ALA A 28 0.36 -12.33 -2.06
C ALA A 28 0.52 -12.52 -0.55
N LYS A 29 1.55 -13.28 -0.17
CA LYS A 29 1.99 -13.41 1.23
C LYS A 29 3.41 -12.90 1.33
N ARG A 30 3.67 -11.97 2.25
CA ARG A 30 4.96 -11.30 2.38
C ARG A 30 5.43 -11.23 3.81
N SER A 31 6.74 -11.19 3.98
CA SER A 31 7.40 -10.87 5.25
C SER A 31 8.29 -9.65 5.04
N CYS A 32 8.25 -8.70 5.97
CA CYS A 32 9.03 -7.47 5.88
C CYS A 32 9.53 -7.04 7.26
N ARG A 33 10.81 -6.66 7.35
CA ARG A 33 11.33 -5.96 8.52
C ARG A 33 11.08 -4.47 8.34
N VAL A 34 10.40 -3.86 9.32
CA VAL A 34 10.06 -2.42 9.31
C VAL A 34 10.70 -1.74 10.52
N PRO A 35 11.12 -0.46 10.40
CA PRO A 35 11.66 0.27 11.52
C PRO A 35 10.55 0.68 12.50
N THR A 36 10.80 0.54 13.80
CA THR A 36 9.97 1.19 14.83
C THR A 36 10.07 2.72 14.71
N GLY A 37 9.03 3.42 15.17
CA GLY A 37 8.99 4.89 15.17
C GLY A 37 8.75 5.55 13.80
N VAL A 38 8.64 4.78 12.71
CA VAL A 38 8.31 5.29 11.38
C VAL A 38 6.87 4.92 11.02
N PRO A 39 6.01 5.89 10.63
CA PRO A 39 4.66 5.60 10.17
C PRO A 39 4.67 4.82 8.86
N MET A 40 3.59 4.09 8.59
CA MET A 40 3.48 3.26 7.39
C MET A 40 2.41 3.79 6.44
N ALA A 41 2.61 3.56 5.14
CA ALA A 41 1.61 3.80 4.11
C ALA A 41 1.58 2.66 3.09
N PHE A 42 0.39 2.27 2.64
CA PHE A 42 0.24 1.20 1.65
C PHE A 42 -1.04 1.34 0.82
N PRO A 43 -1.02 0.90 -0.47
CA PRO A 43 -2.20 0.94 -1.31
C PRO A 43 -3.05 -0.30 -1.08
N LEU A 44 -4.35 -0.12 -0.89
CA LEU A 44 -5.31 -1.20 -1.04
C LEU A 44 -5.46 -1.53 -2.52
N VAL A 45 -5.68 -0.48 -3.33
CA VAL A 45 -5.72 -0.53 -4.79
C VAL A 45 -5.34 0.84 -5.33
N ASN A 46 -4.49 0.91 -6.34
CA ASN A 46 -4.08 2.17 -6.95
C ASN A 46 -3.74 1.99 -8.43
N GLN A 47 -3.68 3.10 -9.15
CA GLN A 47 -3.21 3.12 -10.53
C GLN A 47 -2.57 4.47 -10.88
N ILE A 48 -1.88 4.49 -12.01
CA ILE A 48 -1.43 5.71 -12.68
C ILE A 48 -2.27 5.89 -13.95
N ALA A 49 -2.93 7.03 -14.10
CA ALA A 49 -3.83 7.31 -15.22
C ALA A 49 -3.99 8.82 -15.49
N SER A 50 -4.77 9.15 -16.52
CA SER A 50 -5.31 10.51 -16.68
C SER A 50 -6.30 10.85 -15.56
N LYS A 51 -6.72 12.11 -15.47
CA LYS A 51 -7.79 12.51 -14.52
C LYS A 51 -9.06 11.67 -14.69
N SER A 52 -9.57 11.54 -15.93
CA SER A 52 -10.78 10.75 -16.20
C SER A 52 -10.59 9.26 -15.88
N GLY A 53 -9.39 8.71 -16.12
CA GLY A 53 -9.06 7.35 -15.74
C GLY A 53 -9.07 7.15 -14.23
N CYS A 54 -8.53 8.12 -13.47
CA CYS A 54 -8.60 8.10 -12.01
C CYS A 54 -10.02 8.22 -11.47
N ASP A 55 -10.83 9.11 -12.04
CA ASP A 55 -12.23 9.28 -11.65
C ASP A 55 -13.02 7.96 -11.88
N ALA A 56 -12.86 7.34 -13.04
CA ALA A 56 -13.49 6.06 -13.37
C ALA A 56 -13.04 4.90 -12.47
N PHE A 57 -11.73 4.81 -12.19
CA PHE A 57 -11.17 3.79 -11.31
C PHE A 57 -11.73 3.93 -9.89
N LEU A 58 -11.65 5.15 -9.34
CA LEU A 58 -12.13 5.45 -8.00
C LEU A 58 -13.64 5.24 -7.85
N ALA A 59 -14.44 5.47 -8.90
CA ALA A 59 -15.88 5.23 -8.86
C ALA A 59 -16.26 3.79 -8.49
N THR A 60 -15.37 2.82 -8.77
CA THR A 60 -15.59 1.40 -8.45
C THR A 60 -14.67 0.88 -7.34
N ALA A 61 -13.74 1.71 -6.86
CA ALA A 61 -12.72 1.30 -5.91
C ALA A 61 -13.32 0.98 -4.54
N LYS A 62 -12.98 -0.21 -4.02
CA LYS A 62 -13.33 -0.71 -2.68
C LYS A 62 -12.10 -1.36 -2.07
N GLY A 63 -12.03 -1.42 -0.75
CA GLY A 63 -10.94 -2.10 -0.06
C GLY A 63 -11.10 -2.10 1.44
N THR A 64 -10.40 -3.01 2.10
CA THR A 64 -10.34 -3.12 3.55
C THR A 64 -8.90 -3.37 3.99
N ALA A 65 -8.59 -3.00 5.24
CA ALA A 65 -7.33 -3.31 5.87
C ALA A 65 -7.51 -3.60 7.35
N THR A 66 -6.68 -4.48 7.87
CA THR A 66 -6.58 -4.77 9.31
C THR A 66 -5.12 -4.85 9.74
N LEU A 67 -4.81 -4.26 10.90
CA LEU A 67 -3.54 -4.43 11.60
C LEU A 67 -3.81 -5.09 12.94
N ASP A 68 -3.23 -6.28 13.13
CA ASP A 68 -3.47 -7.16 14.28
C ASP A 68 -4.96 -7.39 14.55
N GLY A 69 -5.73 -7.55 13.47
CA GLY A 69 -7.18 -7.75 13.50
C GLY A 69 -8.01 -6.48 13.72
N LYS A 70 -7.40 -5.33 13.98
CA LYS A 70 -8.12 -4.04 14.09
C LYS A 70 -8.27 -3.41 12.72
N ALA A 71 -9.49 -2.98 12.37
CA ALA A 71 -9.76 -2.29 11.12
C ALA A 71 -8.95 -0.98 11.02
N LEU A 72 -8.46 -0.70 9.82
CA LEU A 72 -7.83 0.56 9.46
C LEU A 72 -8.68 1.27 8.42
N GLU A 73 -8.85 2.57 8.59
CA GLU A 73 -9.67 3.38 7.69
C GLU A 73 -8.90 3.72 6.40
N PRO A 74 -9.46 3.38 5.22
CA PRO A 74 -8.87 3.78 3.95
C PRO A 74 -9.17 5.24 3.61
N GLU A 75 -8.16 5.96 3.15
CA GLU A 75 -8.29 7.26 2.53
C GLU A 75 -8.38 7.13 1.01
N ARG A 76 -9.24 7.96 0.40
CA ARG A 76 -9.35 8.09 -1.04
C ARG A 76 -8.44 9.19 -1.56
N LEU A 77 -7.37 8.79 -2.23
CA LEU A 77 -6.47 9.72 -2.92
C LEU A 77 -6.94 9.92 -4.38
N THR A 78 -7.39 11.12 -4.67
CA THR A 78 -7.72 11.54 -6.05
C THR A 78 -6.46 11.79 -6.86
N GLY A 79 -6.62 12.03 -8.17
CA GLY A 79 -5.51 12.15 -9.11
C GLY A 79 -4.46 13.18 -8.68
N THR A 80 -3.31 12.68 -8.21
CA THR A 80 -2.18 13.47 -7.72
C THR A 80 -1.03 13.41 -8.72
N PRO A 81 -0.42 14.53 -9.13
CA PRO A 81 0.69 14.53 -10.08
C PRO A 81 1.89 13.71 -9.58
N VAL A 82 2.41 12.84 -10.43
CA VAL A 82 3.63 12.07 -10.16
C VAL A 82 4.84 12.70 -10.84
N LYS A 83 5.87 13.04 -10.05
CA LYS A 83 7.03 13.85 -10.50
C LYS A 83 7.95 13.14 -11.50
N GLU A 84 7.93 11.81 -11.57
CA GLU A 84 8.91 10.99 -12.32
C GLU A 84 8.29 10.15 -13.44
N MET A 85 7.00 10.34 -13.72
CA MET A 85 6.28 9.61 -14.78
C MET A 85 6.01 10.52 -15.98
N ARG A 86 5.51 9.95 -17.09
CA ARG A 86 5.06 10.69 -18.28
C ARG A 86 4.29 11.96 -17.88
N SER A 87 4.66 13.10 -18.49
CA SER A 87 4.01 14.39 -18.27
C SER A 87 2.48 14.27 -18.33
N GLY A 88 1.79 14.78 -17.31
CA GLY A 88 0.33 14.73 -17.18
C GLY A 88 -0.25 13.44 -16.57
N SER A 89 0.57 12.48 -16.15
CA SER A 89 0.09 11.29 -15.41
C SER A 89 -0.22 11.62 -13.95
N LEU A 90 -1.34 11.08 -13.46
CA LEU A 90 -1.77 11.20 -12.06
C LEU A 90 -1.77 9.82 -11.38
N ALA A 91 -1.41 9.78 -10.11
CA ALA A 91 -1.62 8.62 -9.25
C ALA A 91 -2.89 8.79 -8.43
N CYS A 92 -3.67 7.74 -8.29
CA CYS A 92 -4.90 7.71 -7.50
C CYS A 92 -5.15 6.32 -6.93
N GLY A 93 -5.97 6.23 -5.88
CA GLY A 93 -6.34 4.95 -5.29
C GLY A 93 -6.91 5.06 -3.88
N LEU A 94 -7.15 3.90 -3.29
CA LEU A 94 -7.43 3.77 -1.86
C LEU A 94 -6.13 3.43 -1.15
N TRP A 95 -5.78 4.22 -0.15
CA TRP A 95 -4.55 4.11 0.62
C TRP A 95 -4.87 4.07 2.10
N VAL A 96 -3.98 3.47 2.87
CA VAL A 96 -4.05 3.52 4.33
C VAL A 96 -2.75 4.10 4.84
N GLN A 97 -2.87 4.99 5.82
CA GLN A 97 -1.75 5.47 6.63
C GLN A 97 -1.95 5.05 8.08
N THR A 98 -0.88 4.62 8.72
CA THR A 98 -0.89 4.28 10.15
C THR A 98 0.24 4.99 10.87
N GLY A 99 0.08 5.13 12.19
CA GLY A 99 1.21 5.44 13.05
C GLY A 99 2.28 4.33 13.02
N PRO A 100 3.43 4.57 13.67
CA PRO A 100 4.48 3.57 13.81
C PRO A 100 4.02 2.32 14.55
N LEU A 101 4.61 1.17 14.20
CA LEU A 101 4.40 -0.07 14.93
C LEU A 101 5.22 -0.07 16.24
N SER A 102 4.65 -0.69 17.27
CA SER A 102 5.42 -1.13 18.43
C SER A 102 6.46 -2.17 18.01
N ALA A 103 7.52 -2.36 18.80
CA ALA A 103 8.47 -3.44 18.54
C ALA A 103 7.78 -4.81 18.64
N GLY A 104 8.13 -5.73 17.74
CA GLY A 104 7.60 -7.10 17.73
C GLY A 104 7.06 -7.54 16.38
N THR A 105 6.31 -8.64 16.39
CA THR A 105 5.68 -9.20 15.19
C THR A 105 4.24 -8.72 15.07
N HIS A 106 3.87 -8.22 13.90
CA HIS A 106 2.54 -7.74 13.57
C HIS A 106 1.99 -8.46 12.33
N THR A 107 0.67 -8.58 12.26
CA THR A 107 -0.03 -9.08 11.06
C THR A 107 -0.80 -7.94 10.43
N LEU A 108 -0.41 -7.58 9.21
CA LEU A 108 -1.14 -6.63 8.39
C LEU A 108 -1.81 -7.40 7.25
N ARG A 109 -3.12 -7.24 7.08
CA ARG A 109 -3.85 -7.77 5.93
C ARG A 109 -4.58 -6.67 5.24
N PHE A 110 -4.51 -6.64 3.92
CA PHE A 110 -5.25 -5.66 3.16
C PHE A 110 -5.63 -6.17 1.78
N GLU A 111 -6.74 -5.67 1.27
CA GLU A 111 -7.28 -6.03 -0.03
C GLU A 111 -7.92 -4.81 -0.67
N GLY A 112 -7.94 -4.81 -2.00
CA GLY A 112 -8.59 -3.76 -2.76
C GLY A 112 -9.07 -4.28 -4.11
N SER A 113 -10.05 -3.59 -4.68
CA SER A 113 -10.56 -3.88 -6.01
C SER A 113 -11.07 -2.63 -6.70
N ALA A 114 -11.05 -2.64 -8.02
CA ALA A 114 -11.67 -1.64 -8.88
C ALA A 114 -11.99 -2.29 -10.24
N GLY A 115 -13.26 -2.24 -10.65
CA GLY A 115 -13.74 -2.99 -11.81
C GLY A 115 -13.47 -4.49 -11.68
N SER A 116 -12.77 -5.07 -12.66
CA SER A 116 -12.34 -6.48 -12.65
C SER A 116 -10.98 -6.70 -11.97
N PHE A 117 -10.28 -5.64 -11.56
CA PHE A 117 -8.98 -5.74 -10.91
C PHE A 117 -9.14 -5.94 -9.41
N SER A 118 -8.36 -6.83 -8.83
CA SER A 118 -8.33 -7.08 -7.39
C SER A 118 -6.92 -7.42 -6.89
N THR A 119 -6.65 -7.07 -5.65
CA THR A 119 -5.39 -7.27 -4.93
C THR A 119 -5.70 -7.78 -3.52
N SER A 120 -4.82 -8.60 -2.97
CA SER A 120 -4.88 -9.00 -1.57
C SER A 120 -3.47 -9.30 -1.07
N VAL A 121 -3.11 -8.83 0.12
CA VAL A 121 -1.80 -9.05 0.71
C VAL A 121 -1.92 -9.40 2.19
N ASP A 122 -1.32 -10.51 2.56
CA ASP A 122 -1.04 -10.86 3.95
C ASP A 122 0.44 -10.58 4.24
N TYR A 123 0.70 -9.59 5.08
CA TYR A 123 2.03 -9.27 5.59
C TYR A 123 2.24 -9.81 7.01
N ARG A 124 3.38 -10.47 7.20
CA ARG A 124 4.01 -10.61 8.51
C ARG A 124 5.08 -9.53 8.65
N LEU A 125 4.87 -8.59 9.55
CA LEU A 125 5.79 -7.48 9.79
C LEU A 125 6.62 -7.76 11.04
N GLU A 126 7.93 -7.57 10.95
CA GLU A 126 8.82 -7.57 12.10
C GLU A 126 9.29 -6.14 12.35
N ALA A 127 8.70 -5.49 13.35
CA ALA A 127 9.04 -4.14 13.76
C ALA A 127 10.20 -4.18 14.74
N ALA A 128 11.33 -3.61 14.36
CA ALA A 128 12.52 -3.52 15.18
C ALA A 128 13.15 -2.12 15.09
N SER A 129 13.94 -1.74 16.08
CA SER A 129 14.82 -0.59 15.94
C SER A 129 15.77 -0.80 14.74
N ARG A 130 16.14 0.29 14.09
CA ARG A 130 17.16 0.26 13.03
C ARG A 130 18.52 -0.17 13.57
#